data_AF-A0A0F2ND35-F1
#
_entry.id   AF-A0A0F2ND35-F1
#
_cell.length_a   1.000
_cell.length_b   1.000
_cell.length_c   1.000
_cell.angle_alpha   90.00
_cell.angle_beta   90.00
_cell.angle_gamma   90.00
#
_symmetry.space_group_name_H-M   'P 1'
#
loop_
_entity.id
_entity.type
_entity.pdbx_description
1 polymer ?
#
loop_
_entity_poly.entity_id
_entity_poly.type
_entity_poly.pdbx_seq_one_letter_code
_entity_poly.pdbx_strand_id
1 'polypeptide(L)' 'MEVDQDLCISCGACVDVCPEVFGWNNDDKAKVSVDEIPQEYDDSSHEAAEGCPTNAIREI' A
#
# COMPACT_ATOMS: atom_id res chain seq x y z
N MET A 1 8.15 0.14 -1.91
CA MET A 1 7.29 0.07 -0.70
C MET A 1 6.99 -1.37 -0.35
N GLU A 2 6.68 -1.64 0.91
CA GLU A 2 6.26 -2.94 1.42
C GLU A 2 5.06 -2.77 2.37
N VAL A 3 4.16 -3.77 2.40
CA VAL A 3 3.03 -3.81 3.34
C VAL A 3 3.28 -4.92 4.37
N ASP A 4 3.37 -4.53 5.64
CA ASP A 4 3.43 -5.41 6.80
C ASP A 4 2.07 -6.12 6.98
N GLN A 5 2.07 -7.43 6.76
CA GLN A 5 0.85 -8.26 6.73
C GLN A 5 0.24 -8.46 8.13
N ASP A 6 1.05 -8.34 9.19
CA ASP A 6 0.59 -8.48 10.57
C ASP A 6 -0.07 -7.19 11.07
N LEU A 7 0.44 -6.03 10.62
CA LEU A 7 -0.12 -4.72 10.97
C LEU A 7 -1.30 -4.31 10.08
N CYS A 8 -1.42 -4.87 8.88
CA CYS A 8 -2.49 -4.53 7.96
C CYS A 8 -3.85 -4.99 8.52
N ILE A 9 -4.79 -4.05 8.68
CA ILE A 9 -6.16 -4.32 9.16
C ILE A 9 -7.21 -4.30 8.04
N SER A 10 -6.78 -4.36 6.78
CA SER A 10 -7.68 -4.37 5.62
C SER A 10 -8.60 -3.14 5.53
N CYS A 11 -8.11 -1.96 5.95
CA CYS A 11 -8.91 -0.73 5.99
C CYS A 11 -9.27 -0.16 4.61
N GLY A 12 -8.50 -0.47 3.57
CA GLY A 12 -8.76 -0.05 2.18
C GLY A 12 -8.13 1.27 1.75
N ALA A 13 -7.69 2.14 2.68
CA ALA A 13 -7.20 3.48 2.34
C ALA A 13 -6.10 3.51 1.27
N CYS A 14 -5.12 2.61 1.33
CA CYS A 14 -4.04 2.56 0.35
C CYS A 14 -4.51 2.18 -1.07
N VAL A 15 -5.49 1.29 -1.17
CA VAL A 15 -6.07 0.86 -2.45
C VAL A 15 -6.95 1.97 -3.03
N ASP A 16 -7.59 2.78 -2.20
CA ASP A 16 -8.36 3.95 -2.64
C ASP A 16 -7.45 5.10 -3.12
N VAL A 17 -6.31 5.31 -2.45
CA VAL A 17 -5.36 6.40 -2.76
C VAL A 17 -4.49 6.08 -3.97
N CYS A 18 -3.98 4.85 -4.07
CA CYS A 18 -3.10 4.44 -5.17
C CYS A 18 -3.39 2.99 -5.62
N PRO A 19 -4.53 2.77 -6.31
CA PRO A 19 -4.93 1.45 -6.80
C PRO A 19 -3.96 0.83 -7.82
N GLU A 20 -3.11 1.64 -8.45
CA GLU A 20 -2.09 1.19 -9.40
C GLU A 20 -0.93 0.47 -8.71
N VAL A 21 -0.62 0.86 -7.46
CA VAL A 21 0.47 0.29 -6.66
C VAL A 21 -0.04 -0.72 -5.64
N PHE A 22 -1.20 -0.48 -5.01
CA PHE A 22 -1.73 -1.34 -3.95
C PHE A 22 -2.92 -2.17 -4.41
N GLY A 23 -2.96 -3.42 -3.96
CA GLY A 23 -4.09 -4.32 -4.17
C GLY A 23 -4.25 -5.31 -3.04
N TRP A 24 -5.17 -6.25 -3.19
CA TRP A 24 -5.44 -7.29 -2.19
C TRP A 24 -4.69 -8.58 -2.51
N ASN A 25 -4.18 -9.26 -1.49
CA ASN A 25 -3.69 -10.63 -1.58
C ASN A 25 -4.79 -11.65 -1.22
N ASN A 26 -4.41 -12.93 -1.12
CA ASN A 26 -5.37 -14.01 -0.86
C ASN A 26 -5.85 -14.08 0.61
N ASP A 27 -5.23 -13.31 1.50
CA ASP A 27 -5.55 -13.24 2.94
C ASP A 27 -6.32 -11.94 3.28
N ASP A 28 -6.93 -11.31 2.27
CA ASP A 28 -7.63 -10.03 2.35
C ASP A 28 -6.76 -8.89 2.92
N LYS A 29 -5.44 -9.00 2.82
CA LYS A 29 -4.49 -7.95 3.22
C LYS A 29 -3.99 -7.16 2.02
N ALA A 30 -3.66 -5.91 2.25
CA ALA A 30 -3.07 -5.08 1.21
C ALA A 30 -1.66 -5.60 0.87
N LYS A 31 -1.29 -5.47 -0.40
CA LYS A 31 0.05 -5.77 -0.93
C LYS A 31 0.42 -4.74 -1.99
N VAL A 32 1.71 -4.61 -2.25
CA VAL A 32 2.19 -3.93 -3.46
C VAL A 32 1.99 -4.89 -4.65
N SER A 33 1.39 -4.38 -5.72
CA SER A 33 1.00 -5.16 -6.91
C SER A 33 1.94 -4.95 -8.10
N VAL A 34 2.94 -4.09 -7.95
CA VAL A 34 3.97 -3.78 -8.96
C VAL A 34 5.35 -4.19 -8.44
N ASP A 35 6.25 -4.60 -9.34
CA ASP A 35 7.62 -4.95 -8.98
C ASP A 35 8.47 -3.70 -8.64
N GLU A 36 8.23 -2.60 -9.37
CA GLU A 36 8.86 -1.29 -9.16
C GLU A 36 7.78 -0.21 -9.25
N ILE A 37 7.82 0.80 -8.37
CA ILE A 37 6.84 1.89 -8.38
C ILE A 37 7.24 2.88 -9.49
N PRO A 38 6.40 3.07 -10.52
CA PRO A 38 6.62 4.10 -11.52
C PRO A 38 6.69 5.49 -10.90
N GLN A 39 7.54 6.37 -11.43
CA GLN A 39 7.72 7.72 -10.91
C GLN A 39 6.41 8.53 -10.86
N GLU A 40 5.46 8.26 -11.76
CA GLU A 40 4.14 8.91 -11.76
C GLU A 40 3.25 8.52 -10.57
N TYR A 41 3.56 7.43 -9.88
CA TYR A 41 2.86 6.94 -8.68
C TYR A 41 3.69 7.06 -7.40
N ASP A 42 4.87 7.69 -7.46
CA ASP A 42 5.74 7.87 -6.28
C ASP A 42 5.03 8.70 -5.20
N ASP A 43 4.46 9.84 -5.57
CA ASP A 43 3.74 10.73 -4.65
C ASP A 43 2.48 10.06 -4.06
N SER A 44 1.64 9.44 -4.90
CA SER A 44 0.40 8.79 -4.44
C SER A 44 0.67 7.55 -3.60
N SER A 45 1.75 6.81 -3.89
CA SER A 45 2.16 5.69 -3.05
C SER A 45 2.65 6.16 -1.67
N HIS A 46 3.32 7.31 -1.58
CA HIS A 46 3.71 7.91 -0.30
C HIS A 46 2.51 8.41 0.48
N GLU A 47 1.56 9.08 -0.18
CA GLU A 47 0.30 9.51 0.45
C GLU A 47 -0.47 8.29 1.02
N ALA A 48 -0.52 7.18 0.28
CA ALA A 48 -1.13 5.94 0.74
C ALA A 48 -0.44 5.38 1.99
N ALA A 49 0.90 5.49 2.06
CA ALA A 49 1.67 5.05 3.22
C ALA A 49 1.40 5.92 4.46
N GLU A 50 1.41 7.25 4.30
CA GLU A 50 1.11 8.21 5.38
C GLU A 50 -0.34 8.10 5.87
N GLY A 51 -1.27 7.76 4.96
CA GLY A 51 -2.69 7.55 5.29
C GLY A 51 -2.99 6.22 6.00
N CYS A 52 -2.01 5.32 6.16
CA CYS A 52 -2.24 4.02 6.77
C CYS A 52 -2.50 4.15 8.28
N PRO A 53 -3.70 3.80 8.79
CA PRO A 53 -4.05 4.01 10.20
C PRO A 53 -3.23 3.15 11.18
N THR A 54 -2.56 2.10 10.69
CA THR A 54 -1.72 1.21 11.49
C THR A 54 -0.24 1.30 11.13
N ASN A 55 0.16 2.25 10.28
CA ASN A 55 1.53 2.38 9.77
C ASN A 55 2.09 1.07 9.22
N ALA A 56 1.24 0.30 8.53
CA ALA A 56 1.59 -0.98 7.96
C ALA A 56 2.39 -0.86 6.65
N ILE A 57 2.55 0.33 6.09
CA ILE A 57 3.21 0.56 4.80
C ILE A 57 4.53 1.29 5.04
N ARG A 58 5.63 0.80 4.44
CA ARG A 58 6.97 1.35 4.64
C ARG A 58 7.76 1.43 3.33
N GLU A 59 8.67 2.40 3.26
CA GLU A 59 9.71 2.48 2.23
C GLU A 59 10.84 1.49 2.55
N ILE A 60 11.44 0.89 1.52
CA ILE A 60 12.51 -0.12 1.62
C ILE A 60 13.61 0.17 0.61
#